data_AF-A0A4R8KYB2-F1
#
_entry.id   AF-A0A4R8KYB2-F1
#
_cell.length_a   1.000
_cell.length_b   1.000
_cell.length_c   1.000
_cell.angle_alpha   90.00
_cell.angle_beta   90.00
_cell.angle_gamma   90.00
#
_symmetry.space_group_name_H-M   'P 1'
#
loop_
_entity.id
_entity.type
_entity.pdbx_description
1 polymer ?
#
loop_
_entity_poly.entity_id
_entity_poly.type
_entity_poly.pdbx_seq_one_letter_code
_entity_poly.pdbx_strand_id
1 'polypeptide(L)'
;MKPLSSFLRFALSAAAISAALISAPALAGPLFTVNEGSVPGTAANQVVADRISFEYHARVEQTIVGGLGGGNDPFTQTGFLTKAAFGSPTGGSVPSQLNALNGYGIYGLFTITGQSDTLAGGIHANFQTLTMTLYIDPNQDTSLSVSNVAGSPVNVGGASGDDYAIVTYTLDLGEAHIFAGLAQGDFKALLNATLTPQGQLFFVNPNPFFPLESLSGNTNSFIGGSLTNSFIAMADGGGLELFQAAVPEPGTIALLGIGLFGLGMTARRQQGGQRQA
;
A
#
# COMPACT_ATOMS: atom_id res chain seq x y z
N MET A 1 0.05 -32.48 -53.64
CA MET A 1 0.05 -31.68 -52.40
C MET A 1 -1.36 -31.71 -51.83
N LYS A 2 -1.59 -32.34 -50.66
CA LYS A 2 -2.93 -32.42 -50.03
C LYS A 2 -3.22 -31.11 -49.29
N PRO A 3 -4.44 -30.53 -49.39
CA PRO A 3 -4.76 -29.31 -48.67
C PRO A 3 -4.92 -29.62 -47.17
N LEU A 4 -4.34 -28.78 -46.31
CA LEU A 4 -4.59 -28.81 -44.87
C LEU A 4 -6.09 -28.58 -44.60
N SER A 5 -6.67 -29.41 -43.72
CA SER A 5 -8.07 -29.33 -43.31
C SER A 5 -8.39 -28.05 -42.52
N SER A 6 -9.64 -27.60 -42.58
CA SER A 6 -10.12 -26.35 -41.94
C SER A 6 -9.88 -26.32 -40.42
N PHE A 7 -9.82 -27.48 -39.78
CA PHE A 7 -9.49 -27.63 -38.35
C PHE A 7 -8.08 -27.14 -38.01
N LEU A 8 -7.10 -27.35 -38.90
CA LEU A 8 -5.73 -26.88 -38.65
C LEU A 8 -5.62 -25.36 -38.80
N ARG A 9 -6.44 -24.74 -39.66
CA ARG A 9 -6.49 -23.27 -39.80
C ARG A 9 -7.11 -22.60 -38.58
N PHE A 10 -8.09 -23.24 -37.94
CA PHE A 10 -8.70 -22.72 -36.71
C PHE A 10 -7.75 -22.85 -35.50
N ALA A 11 -6.97 -23.93 -35.42
CA ALA A 11 -5.98 -24.12 -34.37
C ALA A 11 -4.81 -23.12 -34.46
N LEU A 12 -4.40 -22.73 -35.67
CA LEU A 12 -3.34 -21.71 -35.85
C LEU A 12 -3.79 -20.28 -35.49
N SER A 13 -5.08 -19.95 -35.63
CA SER A 13 -5.61 -18.64 -35.22
C SER A 13 -5.77 -18.51 -33.69
N ALA A 14 -6.00 -19.62 -32.99
CA ALA A 14 -6.08 -19.64 -31.53
C ALA A 14 -4.69 -19.51 -30.85
N ALA A 15 -3.65 -20.09 -31.46
CA ALA A 15 -2.28 -20.03 -30.91
C ALA A 15 -1.62 -18.64 -31.05
N ALA A 16 -2.04 -17.82 -32.01
CA ALA A 16 -1.53 -16.46 -32.19
C ALA A 16 -2.07 -15.45 -31.15
N ILE A 17 -3.21 -15.74 -30.50
CA ILE A 17 -3.80 -14.86 -29.48
C ILE A 17 -3.20 -15.16 -28.09
N SER A 18 -2.67 -16.36 -27.86
CA SER A 18 -2.09 -16.76 -26.57
C SER A 18 -0.62 -16.35 -26.38
N ALA A 19 0.08 -15.93 -27.44
CA ALA A 19 1.50 -15.55 -27.38
C ALA A 19 1.74 -14.07 -27.00
N ALA A 20 0.67 -13.28 -26.82
CA ALA A 20 0.74 -11.93 -26.25
C ALA A 20 0.57 -11.94 -24.72
N LEU A 21 1.11 -12.98 -24.05
CA LEU A 21 1.33 -12.94 -22.61
C LEU A 21 2.45 -11.95 -22.35
N ILE A 22 2.01 -10.70 -22.21
CA ILE A 22 2.72 -9.53 -21.72
C ILE A 22 3.67 -9.97 -20.61
N SER A 23 4.98 -9.94 -20.89
CA SER A 23 5.99 -9.82 -19.86
C SER A 23 5.72 -8.48 -19.16
N ALA A 24 4.90 -8.51 -18.11
CA ALA A 24 4.66 -7.34 -17.30
C ALA A 24 6.01 -6.97 -16.66
N PRO A 25 6.56 -5.76 -16.92
CA PRO A 25 7.66 -5.28 -16.09
C PRO A 25 7.17 -5.26 -14.64
N ALA A 26 8.10 -5.39 -13.68
CA ALA A 26 7.84 -5.12 -12.27
C ALA A 26 6.97 -3.86 -12.17
N LEU A 27 5.79 -3.98 -11.55
CA LEU A 27 4.77 -2.93 -11.54
C LEU A 27 5.39 -1.64 -10.96
N ALA A 28 5.84 -0.74 -11.83
CA ALA A 28 6.10 0.64 -11.46
C ALA A 28 4.75 1.25 -11.09
N GLY A 29 4.66 1.88 -9.92
CA GLY A 29 3.47 2.61 -9.52
C GLY A 29 3.15 3.71 -10.55
N PRO A 30 1.90 4.15 -10.64
CA PRO A 30 1.58 5.35 -11.40
C PRO A 30 2.38 6.54 -10.86
N LEU A 31 2.79 7.45 -11.75
CA LEU A 31 3.61 8.59 -11.37
C LEU A 31 2.80 9.61 -10.58
N PHE A 32 3.41 10.19 -9.55
CA PHE A 32 2.95 11.40 -8.89
C PHE A 32 4.01 12.50 -9.01
N THR A 33 3.58 13.75 -8.88
CA THR A 33 4.47 14.91 -8.81
C THR A 33 4.31 15.62 -7.49
N VAL A 34 5.45 15.86 -6.84
CA VAL A 34 5.58 16.63 -5.61
C VAL A 34 6.19 18.00 -5.93
N ASN A 35 5.57 19.06 -5.43
CA ASN A 35 6.02 20.43 -5.51
C ASN A 35 6.69 20.81 -4.19
N GLU A 36 8.01 20.65 -4.13
CA GLU A 36 8.76 20.92 -2.91
C GLU A 36 8.75 22.40 -2.56
N GLY A 37 8.66 23.30 -3.56
CA GLY A 37 8.58 24.75 -3.32
C GLY A 37 7.32 25.22 -2.57
N SER A 38 6.37 24.32 -2.30
CA SER A 38 5.26 24.58 -1.37
C SER A 38 5.68 24.53 0.11
N VAL A 39 6.81 23.89 0.41
CA VAL A 39 7.33 23.72 1.77
C VAL A 39 8.14 24.97 2.16
N PRO A 40 7.80 25.65 3.27
CA PRO A 40 8.57 26.80 3.75
C PRO A 40 10.06 26.50 3.89
N GLY A 41 10.92 27.45 3.50
CA GLY A 41 12.38 27.31 3.61
C GLY A 41 13.05 26.54 2.46
N THR A 42 12.29 25.84 1.62
CA THR A 42 12.83 25.06 0.49
C THR A 42 12.92 25.89 -0.80
N ALA A 43 13.77 25.44 -1.73
CA ALA A 43 13.82 25.98 -3.08
C ALA A 43 12.71 25.40 -3.97
N ALA A 44 12.33 26.15 -5.01
CA ALA A 44 11.37 25.68 -6.00
C ALA A 44 11.93 24.46 -6.75
N ASN A 45 11.30 23.30 -6.54
CA ASN A 45 11.64 22.05 -7.21
C ASN A 45 10.38 21.20 -7.41
N GLN A 46 10.31 20.50 -8.54
CA GLN A 46 9.28 19.49 -8.79
C GLN A 46 9.94 18.12 -8.92
N VAL A 47 9.44 17.16 -8.15
CA VAL A 47 9.94 15.79 -8.13
C VAL A 47 8.86 14.89 -8.72
N VAL A 48 9.21 14.11 -9.73
CA VAL A 48 8.32 13.09 -10.32
C VAL A 48 8.79 11.72 -9.83
N ALA A 49 7.90 10.96 -9.21
CA ALA A 49 8.22 9.70 -8.56
C ALA A 49 7.10 8.68 -8.71
N ASP A 50 7.41 7.40 -8.51
CA ASP A 50 6.45 6.29 -8.54
C ASP A 50 6.23 5.60 -7.19
N ARG A 51 7.09 5.91 -6.21
CA ARG A 51 7.05 5.35 -4.86
C ARG A 51 7.74 6.26 -3.85
N ILE A 52 7.44 6.06 -2.57
CA ILE A 52 8.17 6.66 -1.44
C ILE A 52 8.69 5.54 -0.55
N SER A 53 9.98 5.53 -0.23
CA SER A 53 10.52 4.60 0.77
C SER A 53 10.31 5.14 2.18
N PHE A 54 10.13 4.24 3.14
CA PHE A 54 9.96 4.61 4.54
C PHE A 54 10.56 3.58 5.49
N GLU A 55 10.80 4.02 6.71
CA GLU A 55 11.11 3.18 7.86
C GLU A 55 10.05 3.42 8.95
N TYR A 56 9.79 2.43 9.79
CA TYR A 56 8.82 2.57 10.87
C TYR A 56 9.33 1.97 12.18
N HIS A 57 8.79 2.51 13.27
CA HIS A 57 8.97 2.03 14.63
C HIS A 57 7.62 1.98 15.31
N ALA A 58 7.28 0.83 15.90
CA ALA A 58 5.97 0.63 16.52
C ALA A 58 6.03 -0.22 17.77
N ARG A 59 5.08 0.02 18.67
CA ARG A 59 4.73 -0.89 19.76
C ARG A 59 3.50 -1.68 19.35
N VAL A 60 3.54 -2.99 19.57
CA VAL A 60 2.39 -3.90 19.45
C VAL A 60 1.98 -4.36 20.84
N GLU A 61 0.71 -4.17 21.17
CA GLU A 61 0.06 -4.65 22.39
C GLU A 61 -0.88 -5.78 22.00
N GLN A 62 -0.51 -7.02 22.30
CA GLN A 62 -1.30 -8.21 22.00
C GLN A 62 -1.96 -8.72 23.28
N THR A 63 -3.27 -8.92 23.23
CA THR A 63 -4.00 -9.70 24.23
C THR A 63 -4.29 -11.08 23.66
N ILE A 64 -3.90 -12.13 24.38
CA ILE A 64 -4.15 -13.53 23.99
C ILE A 64 -5.07 -14.17 25.03
N VAL A 65 -6.14 -14.82 24.59
CA VAL A 65 -7.06 -15.57 25.45
C VAL A 65 -6.96 -17.06 25.16
N GLY A 66 -6.15 -17.78 25.95
CA GLY A 66 -6.05 -19.24 25.87
C GLY A 66 -5.08 -19.78 24.81
N GLY A 67 -4.18 -18.93 24.30
CA GLY A 67 -3.19 -19.25 23.26
C GLY A 67 -3.54 -18.60 21.93
N LEU A 68 -2.52 -18.20 21.15
CA LEU A 68 -2.73 -17.48 19.91
C LEU A 68 -3.45 -18.36 18.87
N GLY A 69 -4.52 -17.85 18.26
CA GLY A 69 -5.33 -18.61 17.30
C GLY A 69 -6.52 -19.35 17.93
N GLY A 70 -6.85 -19.05 19.19
CA GLY A 70 -8.11 -19.45 19.82
C GLY A 70 -9.34 -18.70 19.28
N GLY A 71 -9.10 -17.67 18.45
CA GLY A 71 -10.10 -16.73 17.94
C GLY A 71 -10.30 -15.56 18.91
N ASN A 72 -10.45 -14.36 18.36
CA ASN A 72 -10.59 -13.10 19.10
C ASN A 72 -9.37 -12.71 19.97
N ASP A 73 -8.15 -12.80 19.44
CA ASP A 73 -6.94 -12.28 20.09
C ASP A 73 -6.66 -10.85 19.61
N PRO A 74 -7.17 -9.78 20.27
CA PRO A 74 -7.04 -8.42 19.77
C PRO A 74 -5.63 -7.91 19.95
N PHE A 75 -5.20 -7.10 18.98
CA PHE A 75 -4.00 -6.30 19.12
C PHE A 75 -4.26 -4.83 18.80
N THR A 76 -3.42 -3.99 19.38
CA THR A 76 -3.26 -2.59 19.00
C THR A 76 -1.80 -2.35 18.67
N GLN A 77 -1.54 -1.69 17.55
CA GLN A 77 -0.20 -1.26 17.18
C GLN A 77 -0.18 0.25 17.02
N THR A 78 0.74 0.90 17.73
CA THR A 78 0.90 2.36 17.72
C THR A 78 2.34 2.68 17.38
N GLY A 79 2.56 3.56 16.42
CA GLY A 79 3.90 3.84 15.94
C GLY A 79 3.97 5.07 15.06
N PHE A 80 5.17 5.28 14.55
CA PHE A 80 5.45 6.30 13.56
C PHE A 80 6.28 5.72 12.42
N LEU A 81 6.23 6.41 11.29
CA LEU A 81 7.11 6.17 10.15
C LEU A 81 7.80 7.45 9.72
N THR A 82 8.94 7.33 9.05
CA THR A 82 9.65 8.45 8.42
C THR A 82 9.88 8.12 6.96
N LYS A 83 9.71 9.10 6.07
CA LYS A 83 9.98 8.92 4.64
C LYS A 83 11.46 9.12 4.39
N ALA A 84 12.06 8.23 3.60
CA ALA A 84 13.49 8.24 3.33
C ALA A 84 13.81 8.87 1.98
N ALA A 85 13.13 8.45 0.89
CA ALA A 85 13.39 8.95 -0.45
C ALA A 85 12.21 8.75 -1.41
N PHE A 86 12.14 9.60 -2.43
CA PHE A 86 11.31 9.37 -3.61
C PHE A 86 12.00 8.41 -4.58
N GLY A 87 11.26 7.43 -5.11
CA GLY A 87 11.77 6.45 -6.06
C GLY A 87 11.56 6.86 -7.52
N SER A 88 12.47 6.40 -8.37
CA SER A 88 12.35 6.54 -9.83
C SER A 88 11.74 5.29 -10.46
N PRO A 89 10.89 5.45 -11.51
CA PRO A 89 10.37 4.34 -12.32
C PRO A 89 11.47 3.49 -12.97
N THR A 90 12.63 4.09 -13.25
CA THR A 90 13.77 3.38 -13.84
C THR A 90 14.68 2.71 -12.79
N GLY A 91 14.27 2.72 -11.52
CA GLY A 91 15.07 2.26 -10.39
C GLY A 91 15.88 3.39 -9.72
N GLY A 92 16.21 3.19 -8.44
CA GLY A 92 16.93 4.17 -7.61
C GLY A 92 16.04 5.24 -6.99
N SER A 93 16.68 6.24 -6.37
CA SER A 93 16.05 7.43 -5.79
C SER A 93 16.11 8.63 -6.75
N VAL A 94 15.13 9.52 -6.64
CA VAL A 94 15.08 10.80 -7.36
C VAL A 94 15.69 11.87 -6.47
N PRO A 95 16.60 12.72 -6.98
CA PRO A 95 17.09 13.87 -6.24
C PRO A 95 15.94 14.77 -5.77
N SER A 96 15.93 15.09 -4.49
CA SER A 96 14.87 15.85 -3.84
C SER A 96 15.43 16.59 -2.62
N GLN A 97 14.63 17.49 -2.06
CA GLN A 97 14.93 18.19 -0.80
C GLN A 97 14.41 17.42 0.43
N LEU A 98 13.79 16.24 0.24
CA LEU A 98 13.45 15.35 1.35
C LEU A 98 14.72 14.88 2.08
N ASN A 99 14.78 15.13 3.39
CA ASN A 99 15.90 14.85 4.28
C ASN A 99 17.24 15.49 3.88
N ALA A 100 17.20 16.52 3.02
CA ALA A 100 18.40 17.24 2.58
C ALA A 100 18.82 18.31 3.60
N LEU A 101 20.07 18.76 3.54
CA LEU A 101 20.50 19.95 4.28
C LEU A 101 19.72 21.17 3.75
N ASN A 102 19.04 21.90 4.64
CA ASN A 102 18.07 22.96 4.29
C ASN A 102 16.87 22.45 3.47
N GLY A 103 16.57 21.16 3.60
CA GLY A 103 15.36 20.52 3.08
C GLY A 103 14.31 20.34 4.16
N TYR A 104 13.43 19.36 3.98
CA TYR A 104 12.32 19.05 4.89
C TYR A 104 12.26 17.57 5.21
N GLY A 105 11.63 17.22 6.32
CA GLY A 105 11.30 15.85 6.71
C GLY A 105 9.85 15.52 6.39
N ILE A 106 9.55 14.22 6.24
CA ILE A 106 8.17 13.73 6.28
C ILE A 106 8.10 12.59 7.28
N TYR A 107 7.12 12.66 8.17
CA TYR A 107 6.81 11.56 9.08
C TYR A 107 5.31 11.27 9.11
N GLY A 108 4.97 10.08 9.58
CA GLY A 108 3.60 9.63 9.76
C GLY A 108 3.39 9.12 11.16
N LEU A 109 2.25 9.45 11.76
CA LEU A 109 1.80 8.86 13.02
C LEU A 109 0.67 7.91 12.71
N PHE A 110 0.73 6.68 13.21
CA PHE A 110 -0.28 5.67 12.92
C PHE A 110 -0.74 4.88 14.14
N THR A 111 -1.96 4.36 14.04
CA THR A 111 -2.54 3.40 14.97
C THR A 111 -3.31 2.36 14.18
N ILE A 112 -3.08 1.10 14.50
CA ILE A 112 -3.70 -0.08 13.90
C ILE A 112 -4.40 -0.84 15.02
N THR A 113 -5.60 -1.34 14.75
CA THR A 113 -6.23 -2.36 15.59
C THR A 113 -6.61 -3.55 14.73
N GLY A 114 -6.60 -4.73 15.30
CA GLY A 114 -6.89 -5.94 14.55
C GLY A 114 -7.06 -7.17 15.43
N GLN A 115 -7.18 -8.33 14.79
CA GLN A 115 -7.06 -9.62 15.46
C GLN A 115 -5.82 -10.34 14.95
N SER A 116 -5.25 -11.20 15.77
CA SER A 116 -4.20 -12.11 15.34
C SER A 116 -4.62 -13.57 15.51
N ASP A 117 -3.96 -14.42 14.74
CA ASP A 117 -4.02 -15.87 14.88
C ASP A 117 -2.64 -16.48 14.60
N THR A 118 -2.57 -17.81 14.61
CA THR A 118 -1.35 -18.54 14.28
C THR A 118 -1.37 -19.00 12.83
N LEU A 119 -0.33 -18.62 12.09
CA LEU A 119 -0.08 -19.12 10.74
C LEU A 119 1.35 -19.64 10.63
N ALA A 120 1.49 -20.90 10.23
CA ALA A 120 2.79 -21.56 9.98
C ALA A 120 3.81 -21.45 11.13
N GLY A 121 3.35 -21.40 12.39
CA GLY A 121 4.23 -21.23 13.56
C GLY A 121 4.68 -19.79 13.83
N GLY A 122 4.10 -18.82 13.11
CA GLY A 122 4.21 -17.39 13.34
C GLY A 122 2.89 -16.75 13.78
N ILE A 123 2.87 -15.42 13.81
CA ILE A 123 1.69 -14.60 14.07
C ILE A 123 1.18 -14.09 12.73
N HIS A 124 -0.07 -14.36 12.39
CA HIS A 124 -0.78 -13.60 11.35
C HIS A 124 -1.65 -12.55 12.04
N ALA A 125 -1.63 -11.34 11.52
CA ALA A 125 -2.36 -10.21 12.05
C ALA A 125 -3.25 -9.64 10.95
N ASN A 126 -4.57 -9.71 11.15
CA ASN A 126 -5.55 -9.12 10.26
C ASN A 126 -5.95 -7.73 10.78
N PHE A 127 -5.82 -6.70 9.95
CA PHE A 127 -6.10 -5.33 10.36
C PHE A 127 -7.60 -5.07 10.24
N GLN A 128 -8.19 -4.54 11.31
CA GLN A 128 -9.58 -4.08 11.33
C GLN A 128 -9.68 -2.57 11.15
N THR A 129 -8.74 -1.83 11.74
CA THR A 129 -8.62 -0.39 11.53
C THR A 129 -7.16 -0.01 11.40
N LEU A 130 -6.92 1.05 10.63
CA LEU A 130 -5.65 1.76 10.54
C LEU A 130 -6.01 3.21 10.30
N THR A 131 -5.48 4.09 11.14
CA THR A 131 -5.51 5.53 10.92
C THR A 131 -4.10 6.03 10.90
N MET A 132 -3.76 6.83 9.88
CA MET A 132 -2.44 7.44 9.78
C MET A 132 -2.58 8.87 9.28
N THR A 133 -1.74 9.77 9.80
CA THR A 133 -1.61 11.13 9.27
C THR A 133 -0.14 11.38 8.94
N LEU A 134 0.12 11.83 7.72
CA LEU A 134 1.44 12.29 7.28
C LEU A 134 1.59 13.78 7.52
N TYR A 135 2.77 14.17 8.00
CA TYR A 135 3.17 15.54 8.30
C TYR A 135 4.44 15.87 7.53
N ILE A 136 4.53 17.13 7.07
CA ILE A 136 5.81 17.73 6.66
C ILE A 136 6.37 18.47 7.86
N ASP A 137 7.66 18.26 8.11
CA ASP A 137 8.49 19.01 9.06
C ASP A 137 9.46 19.89 8.24
N PRO A 138 9.16 21.19 8.06
CA PRO A 138 9.98 22.10 7.25
C PRO A 138 11.39 22.31 7.81
N ASN A 139 11.59 22.22 9.13
CA ASN A 139 12.86 22.53 9.79
C ASN A 139 13.70 21.28 10.12
N GLN A 140 13.12 20.09 9.99
CA GLN A 140 13.71 18.81 10.39
C GLN A 140 14.13 18.78 11.86
N ASP A 141 13.32 19.37 12.73
CA ASP A 141 13.60 19.49 14.16
C ASP A 141 12.65 18.66 15.05
N THR A 142 11.74 17.90 14.45
CA THR A 142 10.87 16.96 15.15
C THR A 142 11.62 15.69 15.54
N SER A 143 11.43 15.28 16.79
CA SER A 143 11.97 14.04 17.35
C SER A 143 10.83 13.08 17.67
N LEU A 144 10.93 11.85 17.15
CA LEU A 144 9.91 10.82 17.31
C LEU A 144 10.45 9.67 18.14
N SER A 145 9.64 9.19 19.09
CA SER A 145 9.97 7.98 19.83
C SER A 145 8.71 7.22 20.24
N VAL A 146 8.84 5.91 20.33
CA VAL A 146 7.80 5.02 20.84
C VAL A 146 8.34 4.29 22.08
N SER A 147 7.54 4.24 23.13
CA SER A 147 7.86 3.52 24.37
C SER A 147 7.33 2.09 24.30
N ASN A 148 8.01 1.15 24.97
CA ASN A 148 7.55 -0.22 25.20
C ASN A 148 6.55 -0.35 26.36
N VAL A 149 5.98 0.76 26.83
CA VAL A 149 4.94 0.80 27.86
C VAL A 149 3.57 0.79 27.21
N ALA A 150 2.70 -0.14 27.63
CA ALA A 150 1.32 -0.27 27.14
C ALA A 150 0.56 1.06 27.26
N GLY A 151 -0.26 1.37 26.26
CA GLY A 151 -1.07 2.58 26.18
C GLY A 151 -0.30 3.90 26.00
N SER A 152 1.04 3.89 25.97
CA SER A 152 1.80 5.12 25.79
C SER A 152 1.66 5.66 24.36
N PRO A 153 1.36 6.95 24.14
CA PRO A 153 1.30 7.50 22.79
C PRO A 153 2.69 7.51 22.14
N VAL A 154 2.73 7.77 20.83
CA VAL A 154 3.98 8.22 20.20
C VAL A 154 4.37 9.55 20.84
N ASN A 155 5.62 9.65 21.29
CA ASN A 155 6.18 10.91 21.76
C ASN A 155 6.67 11.71 20.56
N VAL A 156 6.05 12.86 20.34
CA VAL A 156 6.45 13.88 19.36
C VAL A 156 7.07 15.02 20.15
N GLY A 157 8.41 15.04 20.21
CA GLY A 157 9.19 16.09 20.84
C GLY A 157 9.86 16.98 19.79
N GLY A 158 10.64 17.97 20.23
CA GLY A 158 11.25 18.95 19.33
C GLY A 158 10.37 20.17 19.13
N ALA A 159 10.55 20.90 18.04
CA ALA A 159 9.81 22.13 17.75
C ALA A 159 8.73 21.93 16.66
N SER A 160 7.89 20.90 16.83
CA SER A 160 6.83 20.49 15.88
C SER A 160 5.66 21.47 15.68
N GLY A 161 5.82 22.75 16.03
CA GLY A 161 4.76 23.76 15.97
C GLY A 161 4.52 24.31 14.55
N ASP A 162 5.49 24.16 13.67
CA ASP A 162 5.41 24.52 12.25
C ASP A 162 5.08 23.33 11.33
N ASP A 163 5.10 22.11 11.86
CA ASP A 163 4.68 20.91 11.15
C ASP A 163 3.21 21.00 10.72
N TYR A 164 2.91 20.47 9.54
CA TYR A 164 1.54 20.44 9.03
C TYR A 164 1.20 19.12 8.35
N ALA A 165 -0.04 18.70 8.57
CA ALA A 165 -0.57 17.48 7.97
C ALA A 165 -0.77 17.66 6.46
N ILE A 166 -0.35 16.68 5.67
CA ILE A 166 -0.49 16.66 4.21
C ILE A 166 -1.44 15.57 3.73
N VAL A 167 -1.51 14.42 4.40
CA VAL A 167 -2.40 13.32 4.01
C VAL A 167 -2.96 12.64 5.24
N THR A 168 -4.22 12.25 5.17
CA THR A 168 -4.89 11.39 6.15
C THR A 168 -5.27 10.07 5.50
N TYR A 169 -5.12 8.99 6.25
CA TYR A 169 -5.33 7.63 5.79
C TYR A 169 -6.31 6.88 6.67
N THR A 170 -7.13 6.07 6.03
CA THR A 170 -7.96 5.07 6.70
C THR A 170 -7.78 3.70 6.03
N LEU A 171 -7.92 2.63 6.78
CA LEU A 171 -7.79 1.27 6.26
C LEU A 171 -8.87 0.96 5.20
N ASP A 172 -8.45 0.32 4.12
CA ASP A 172 -9.33 -0.44 3.23
C ASP A 172 -9.19 -1.94 3.52
N LEU A 173 -7.96 -2.45 3.42
CA LEU A 173 -7.62 -3.84 3.74
C LEU A 173 -6.18 -3.90 4.25
N GLY A 174 -5.86 -4.80 5.19
CA GLY A 174 -4.47 -4.99 5.56
C GLY A 174 -4.22 -6.24 6.38
N GLU A 175 -2.99 -6.73 6.27
CA GLU A 175 -2.50 -7.83 7.07
C GLU A 175 -0.98 -7.74 7.27
N ALA A 176 -0.51 -8.46 8.27
CA ALA A 176 0.91 -8.66 8.53
C ALA A 176 1.17 -10.09 8.98
N HIS A 177 2.40 -10.53 8.77
CA HIS A 177 2.93 -11.79 9.26
C HIS A 177 4.19 -11.53 10.06
N ILE A 178 4.32 -12.21 11.21
CA ILE A 178 5.56 -12.27 11.97
C ILE A 178 6.01 -13.72 12.05
N PHE A 179 7.25 -13.98 11.69
CA PHE A 179 7.86 -15.31 11.69
C PHE A 179 9.10 -15.33 12.58
N ALA A 180 9.43 -16.51 13.11
CA ALA A 180 10.72 -16.72 13.74
C ALA A 180 11.82 -16.86 12.68
N GLY A 181 12.96 -16.19 12.85
CA GLY A 181 14.12 -16.34 11.99
C GLY A 181 14.78 -15.02 11.59
N LEU A 182 15.58 -15.04 10.53
CA LEU A 182 16.29 -13.86 10.03
C LEU A 182 15.36 -12.88 9.28
N ALA A 183 14.37 -13.41 8.58
CA ALA A 183 13.28 -12.63 7.99
C ALA A 183 12.10 -12.69 8.95
N GLN A 184 11.92 -11.64 9.76
CA GLN A 184 11.00 -11.66 10.88
C GLN A 184 9.55 -11.37 10.48
N GLY A 185 9.28 -11.00 9.24
CA GLY A 185 7.91 -10.80 8.78
C GLY A 185 7.76 -9.88 7.58
N ASP A 186 6.52 -9.73 7.17
CA ASP A 186 6.07 -8.83 6.11
C ASP A 186 4.71 -8.22 6.47
N PHE A 187 4.33 -7.17 5.75
CA PHE A 187 3.00 -6.58 5.85
C PHE A 187 2.59 -5.92 4.55
N LYS A 188 1.28 -5.80 4.39
CA LYS A 188 0.67 -4.99 3.33
C LYS A 188 -0.65 -4.42 3.81
N ALA A 189 -0.82 -3.11 3.61
CA ALA A 189 -2.07 -2.40 3.82
C ALA A 189 -2.43 -1.60 2.56
N LEU A 190 -3.69 -1.68 2.19
CA LEU A 190 -4.34 -0.78 1.25
C LEU A 190 -5.07 0.28 2.07
N LEU A 191 -4.82 1.54 1.75
CA LEU A 191 -5.27 2.70 2.49
C LEU A 191 -6.06 3.62 1.57
N ASN A 192 -7.15 4.17 2.09
CA ASN A 192 -7.84 5.30 1.49
C ASN A 192 -7.10 6.59 1.86
N ALA A 193 -6.59 7.30 0.86
CA ALA A 193 -5.80 8.51 1.02
C ALA A 193 -6.65 9.77 0.79
N THR A 194 -6.59 10.73 1.71
CA THR A 194 -7.24 12.03 1.57
C THR A 194 -6.25 13.15 1.85
N LEU A 195 -5.97 13.97 0.82
CA LEU A 195 -5.11 15.14 0.93
C LEU A 195 -5.76 16.23 1.77
N THR A 196 -4.97 16.84 2.65
CA THR A 196 -5.33 18.11 3.30
C THR A 196 -5.18 19.27 2.32
N PRO A 197 -5.64 20.50 2.66
CA PRO A 197 -5.36 21.68 1.83
C PRO A 197 -3.87 21.91 1.58
N GLN A 198 -3.01 21.67 2.57
CA GLN A 198 -1.55 21.74 2.39
C GLN A 198 -1.03 20.59 1.54
N GLY A 199 -1.58 19.39 1.70
CA GLY A 199 -1.27 18.23 0.86
C GLY A 199 -1.55 18.46 -0.63
N GLN A 200 -2.60 19.23 -0.97
CA GLN A 200 -2.91 19.59 -2.36
C GLN A 200 -1.90 20.58 -2.98
N LEU A 201 -1.19 21.36 -2.16
CA LEU A 201 -0.11 22.23 -2.62
C LEU A 201 1.20 21.45 -2.83
N PHE A 202 1.39 20.37 -2.06
CA PHE A 202 2.54 19.50 -2.12
C PHE A 202 2.40 18.44 -3.22
N PHE A 203 1.34 17.64 -3.21
CA PHE A 203 1.02 16.65 -4.26
C PHE A 203 0.19 17.29 -5.36
N VAL A 204 0.84 17.67 -6.46
CA VAL A 204 0.24 18.52 -7.51
C VAL A 204 -0.23 17.74 -8.74
N ASN A 205 0.23 16.49 -8.92
CA ASN A 205 -0.18 15.64 -10.04
C ASN A 205 -0.22 14.17 -9.60
N PRO A 206 -1.23 13.38 -9.98
CA PRO A 206 -2.44 13.79 -10.73
C PRO A 206 -3.42 14.63 -9.91
N ASN A 207 -4.36 15.28 -10.60
CA ASN A 207 -5.48 16.01 -9.98
C ASN A 207 -6.81 15.57 -10.62
N PRO A 208 -7.73 14.93 -9.88
CA PRO A 208 -7.65 14.59 -8.46
C PRO A 208 -6.49 13.62 -8.16
N PHE A 209 -5.92 13.74 -6.95
CA PHE A 209 -4.84 12.87 -6.51
C PHE A 209 -5.34 11.44 -6.27
N PHE A 210 -4.41 10.49 -6.18
CA PHE A 210 -4.73 9.09 -6.00
C PHE A 210 -5.57 8.84 -4.74
N PRO A 211 -6.71 8.12 -4.84
CA PRO A 211 -7.58 7.85 -3.70
C PRO A 211 -7.09 6.66 -2.86
N LEU A 212 -6.21 5.83 -3.42
CA LEU A 212 -5.72 4.61 -2.80
C LEU A 212 -4.20 4.64 -2.72
N GLU A 213 -3.68 4.04 -1.65
CA GLU A 213 -2.27 3.83 -1.41
C GLU A 213 -2.02 2.40 -0.95
N SER A 214 -1.00 1.75 -1.51
CA SER A 214 -0.46 0.49 -1.03
C SER A 214 0.78 0.76 -0.19
N LEU A 215 0.68 0.50 1.11
CA LEU A 215 1.79 0.52 2.05
C LEU A 215 2.24 -0.92 2.29
N SER A 216 3.48 -1.26 1.94
CA SER A 216 3.99 -2.63 2.09
C SER A 216 5.46 -2.65 2.43
N GLY A 217 5.90 -3.67 3.17
CA GLY A 217 7.27 -3.76 3.60
C GLY A 217 7.56 -5.03 4.40
N ASN A 218 8.74 -5.03 5.00
CA ASN A 218 9.23 -6.12 5.84
C ASN A 218 9.36 -5.66 7.28
N THR A 219 9.07 -6.59 8.20
CA THR A 219 9.46 -6.44 9.61
C THR A 219 10.88 -6.95 9.76
N ASN A 220 11.81 -6.04 10.08
CA ASN A 220 13.23 -6.36 10.22
C ASN A 220 13.55 -6.82 11.65
N SER A 221 12.82 -6.29 12.65
CA SER A 221 12.99 -6.58 14.06
C SER A 221 11.64 -6.71 14.75
N PHE A 222 11.45 -7.77 15.53
CA PHE A 222 10.30 -7.97 16.38
C PHE A 222 10.73 -8.52 17.75
N ILE A 223 10.72 -7.66 18.77
CA ILE A 223 11.28 -7.98 20.09
C ILE A 223 10.16 -7.98 21.12
N GLY A 224 10.05 -9.06 21.90
CA GLY A 224 9.05 -9.20 22.97
C GLY A 224 7.78 -9.96 22.57
N GLY A 225 7.73 -10.55 21.38
CA GLY A 225 6.62 -11.38 20.91
C GLY A 225 6.45 -12.70 21.67
N SER A 226 5.22 -13.22 21.69
CA SER A 226 4.89 -14.54 22.23
C SER A 226 3.72 -15.17 21.49
N LEU A 227 3.79 -16.49 21.27
CA LEU A 227 2.67 -17.27 20.69
C LEU A 227 1.70 -17.80 21.75
N THR A 228 2.03 -17.65 23.04
CA THR A 228 1.32 -18.33 24.13
C THR A 228 0.76 -17.39 25.18
N ASN A 229 1.34 -16.20 25.33
CA ASN A 229 0.97 -15.23 26.36
C ASN A 229 0.77 -13.85 25.74
N SER A 230 -0.14 -13.06 26.29
CA SER A 230 -0.23 -11.62 25.99
C SER A 230 1.13 -10.95 26.14
N PHE A 231 1.42 -9.98 25.27
CA PHE A 231 2.73 -9.37 25.20
C PHE A 231 2.69 -7.91 24.75
N ILE A 232 3.78 -7.22 25.04
CA ILE A 232 4.12 -5.94 24.44
C ILE A 232 5.40 -6.16 23.65
N ALA A 233 5.36 -5.90 22.35
CA ALA A 233 6.49 -6.05 21.46
C ALA A 233 6.85 -4.73 20.78
N MET A 234 8.12 -4.60 20.42
CA MET A 234 8.62 -3.54 19.55
C MET A 234 8.84 -4.12 18.16
N ALA A 235 8.32 -3.42 17.15
CA ALA A 235 8.44 -3.78 15.75
C ALA A 235 9.13 -2.65 14.98
N ASP A 236 10.20 -3.00 14.29
CA ASP A 236 10.93 -2.07 13.42
C ASP A 236 11.05 -2.67 12.02
N GLY A 237 10.95 -1.81 11.01
CA GLY A 237 11.02 -2.25 9.63
C GLY A 237 10.97 -1.11 8.65
N GLY A 238 10.70 -1.43 7.40
CA GLY A 238 10.63 -0.45 6.34
C GLY A 238 10.05 -1.04 5.07
N GLY A 239 9.78 -0.17 4.11
CA GLY A 239 9.06 -0.57 2.92
C GLY A 239 8.88 0.54 1.91
N LEU A 240 7.88 0.33 1.07
CA LEU A 240 7.50 1.22 -0.02
C LEU A 240 6.03 1.60 0.09
N GLU A 241 5.78 2.86 -0.19
CA GLU A 241 4.48 3.44 -0.44
C GLU A 241 4.29 3.60 -1.94
N LEU A 242 3.16 3.08 -2.45
CA LEU A 242 2.79 3.20 -3.85
C LEU A 242 1.36 3.71 -3.95
N PHE A 243 1.17 4.90 -4.52
CA PHE A 243 -0.15 5.40 -4.83
C PHE A 243 -0.78 4.61 -5.98
N GLN A 244 -2.10 4.50 -5.98
CA GLN A 244 -2.85 3.75 -6.98
C GLN A 244 -4.03 4.57 -7.49
N ALA A 245 -4.23 4.55 -8.81
CA ALA A 245 -5.48 5.01 -9.37
C ALA A 245 -6.59 4.07 -8.87
N ALA A 246 -7.78 4.63 -8.56
CA ALA A 246 -8.96 3.81 -8.42
C ALA A 246 -9.12 3.03 -9.72
N VAL A 247 -8.87 1.72 -9.70
CA VAL A 247 -8.99 0.89 -10.89
C VAL A 247 -10.49 0.83 -11.22
N PRO A 248 -10.96 1.40 -12.34
CA PRO A 248 -12.32 1.13 -12.78
C PRO A 248 -12.35 -0.34 -13.14
N GLU A 249 -13.13 -1.14 -12.41
CA GLU A 249 -13.12 -2.61 -12.47
C GLU A 249 -13.00 -3.14 -13.91
N PRO A 250 -11.81 -3.58 -14.37
CA PRO A 250 -11.60 -3.92 -15.78
C PRO A 250 -12.31 -5.24 -16.10
N GLY A 251 -12.44 -6.11 -15.10
CA GLY A 251 -13.08 -7.41 -15.21
C GLY A 251 -14.57 -7.30 -15.41
N THR A 252 -15.26 -6.41 -14.70
CA THR A 252 -16.74 -6.36 -14.69
C THR A 252 -17.28 -5.83 -16.02
N ILE A 253 -16.62 -4.83 -16.62
CA ILE A 253 -17.01 -4.33 -17.96
C ILE A 253 -16.66 -5.35 -19.04
N ALA A 254 -15.50 -6.03 -18.96
CA ALA A 254 -15.14 -7.06 -19.90
C ALA A 254 -16.05 -8.30 -19.80
N LEU A 255 -16.37 -8.76 -18.59
CA LEU A 255 -17.31 -9.87 -18.34
C LEU A 255 -18.74 -9.50 -18.71
N LEU A 256 -19.19 -8.27 -18.43
CA LEU A 256 -20.48 -7.77 -18.88
C LEU A 256 -20.51 -7.70 -20.41
N GLY A 257 -19.44 -7.23 -21.04
CA GLY A 257 -19.27 -7.21 -22.50
C GLY A 257 -19.32 -8.60 -23.12
N ILE A 258 -18.62 -9.57 -22.53
CA ILE A 258 -18.63 -10.99 -22.96
C ILE A 258 -20.01 -11.61 -22.72
N GLY A 259 -20.66 -11.31 -21.59
CA GLY A 259 -22.00 -11.77 -21.25
C GLY A 259 -23.05 -11.26 -22.24
N LEU A 260 -23.02 -9.96 -22.55
CA LEU A 260 -23.91 -9.34 -23.55
C LEU A 260 -23.63 -9.85 -24.97
N PHE A 261 -22.37 -10.06 -25.33
CA PHE A 261 -22.00 -10.65 -26.61
C PHE A 261 -22.50 -12.09 -26.75
N GLY A 262 -22.37 -12.90 -25.69
CA GLY A 262 -22.91 -14.26 -25.61
C GLY A 262 -24.44 -14.29 -25.76
N LEU A 263 -25.15 -13.39 -25.05
CA LEU A 263 -26.61 -13.24 -25.15
C LEU A 263 -27.07 -12.77 -26.54
N GLY A 264 -26.31 -11.87 -27.18
CA GLY A 264 -26.61 -11.43 -28.55
C GLY A 264 -26.50 -12.54 -29.59
N MET A 265 -25.52 -13.44 -29.44
CA MET A 265 -25.34 -14.59 -30.34
C MET A 265 -26.40 -15.68 -30.13
N THR A 266 -26.87 -15.90 -28.90
CA THR A 266 -27.96 -16.85 -28.62
C THR A 266 -29.31 -16.31 -29.10
N ALA A 267 -29.58 -15.02 -28.93
CA ALA A 267 -30.79 -14.37 -29.44
C ALA A 267 -30.89 -14.44 -30.98
N ARG A 268 -29.78 -14.26 -31.70
CA ARG A 268 -29.73 -14.41 -33.17
C ARG A 268 -30.04 -15.84 -33.64
N ARG A 269 -29.60 -16.85 -32.89
CA ARG A 269 -29.91 -18.26 -33.19
C ARG A 269 -31.40 -18.57 -33.03
N GLN A 270 -32.05 -17.99 -32.02
CA GLN A 270 -33.50 -18.21 -31.81
C GLN A 270 -34.36 -17.52 -32.87
N GLN A 271 -34.00 -16.31 -33.31
CA GLN A 271 -34.72 -15.61 -34.39
C GLN A 271 -34.53 -16.25 -35.77
N GLY A 272 -33.35 -16.86 -36.04
CA GLY A 272 -33.12 -17.63 -37.27
C GLY A 272 -33.94 -18.92 -37.35
N GLY A 273 -34.31 -19.51 -36.21
CA GLY A 273 -35.15 -20.72 -36.13
C GLY A 273 -36.65 -20.46 -36.31
N GLN A 274 -37.14 -19.24 -36.06
CA GLN A 274 -38.56 -18.89 -36.20
C GLN A 274 -38.97 -18.45 -37.62
N ARG A 275 -38.04 -18.34 -38.57
CA ARG A 275 -38.36 -18.05 -39.99
C ARG A 275 -38.54 -19.29 -40.87
N GLN A 276 -38.65 -20.48 -40.28
CA GLN A 276 -38.91 -21.74 -40.98
C GLN A 276 -40.14 -22.50 -40.45
N ALA A 277 -41.12 -21.78 -39.87
CA ALA A 277 -42.45 -22.29 -39.60
C ALA A 277 -43.49 -21.51 -40.40
#